data_AF-A0A402A3N4-F1
#
_entry.id   AF-A0A402A3N4-F1
#
_cell.length_a   1.000
_cell.length_b   1.000
_cell.length_c   1.000
_cell.angle_alpha   90.00
_cell.angle_beta   90.00
_cell.angle_gamma   90.00
#
_symmetry.space_group_name_H-M   'P 1'
#
loop_
_entity.id
_entity.type
_entity.pdbx_description
1 polymer ?
#
loop_
_entity_poly.entity_id
_entity_poly.type
_entity_poly.pdbx_seq_one_letter_code
_entity_poly.pdbx_strand_id
1 'polypeptide(L)' 'MSGNLSEVAHIRQQIDSICRSMNQALTGYSITAKHTIISNKYKTLDMYHEQLKGIVGEHEAIEIICTSYNQEVR' A
#
# COMPACT_ATOMS: atom_id res chain seq x y z
N MET A 1 -12.12 13.81 -20.53
CA MET A 1 -12.08 12.99 -19.29
C MET A 1 -11.46 11.64 -19.61
N SER A 2 -10.13 11.54 -19.56
CA SER A 2 -9.40 10.27 -19.84
C SER A 2 -8.11 10.11 -19.01
N GLY A 3 -7.77 11.08 -18.15
CA GLY A 3 -6.53 11.06 -17.35
C GLY A 3 -6.61 10.22 -16.06
N ASN A 4 -7.82 9.93 -15.56
CA ASN A 4 -7.98 9.38 -14.21
C ASN A 4 -7.78 7.85 -14.14
N LEU A 5 -8.23 7.09 -15.15
CA LEU A 5 -8.09 5.62 -15.17
C LEU A 5 -6.62 5.15 -15.31
N SER A 6 -5.83 5.85 -16.11
CA SER A 6 -4.41 5.52 -16.29
C SER A 6 -3.59 5.82 -15.03
N GLU A 7 -3.94 6.89 -14.32
CA GLU A 7 -3.27 7.30 -13.10
C GLU A 7 -3.62 6.38 -11.93
N VAL A 8 -4.89 6.00 -11.81
CA VAL A 8 -5.35 4.95 -10.87
C VAL A 8 -4.67 3.61 -11.16
N ALA A 9 -4.56 3.20 -12.44
CA ALA A 9 -3.87 1.96 -12.81
C ALA A 9 -2.38 1.99 -12.41
N HIS A 10 -1.72 3.13 -12.59
CA HIS A 10 -0.33 3.31 -12.22
C HIS A 10 -0.12 3.30 -10.69
N ILE A 11 -1.02 3.93 -9.93
CA ILE A 11 -1.00 3.91 -8.46
C ILE A 11 -1.19 2.48 -7.94
N ARG A 12 -2.13 1.71 -8.52
CA ARG A 12 -2.35 0.31 -8.15
C ARG A 12 -1.12 -0.56 -8.38
N GLN A 13 -0.45 -0.41 -9.51
CA GLN A 13 0.78 -1.16 -9.79
C GLN A 13 1.90 -0.86 -8.78
N GLN A 14 2.00 0.39 -8.31
CA GLN A 14 2.98 0.74 -7.28
C GLN A 14 2.64 0.13 -5.93
N ILE A 15 1.36 0.10 -5.55
CA ILE A 15 0.89 -0.54 -4.31
C ILE A 15 1.23 -2.04 -4.34
N ASP A 16 0.90 -2.74 -5.43
CA ASP A 16 1.18 -4.18 -5.57
C ASP A 16 2.69 -4.48 -5.49
N SER A 17 3.53 -3.60 -6.04
CA SER A 17 4.98 -3.72 -5.94
C SER A 17 5.48 -3.57 -4.50
N ILE A 18 4.94 -2.60 -3.76
CA ILE A 18 5.31 -2.33 -2.37
C ILE A 18 4.91 -3.49 -1.46
N CYS A 19 3.71 -4.03 -1.63
CA CYS A 19 3.19 -5.13 -0.82
C CYS A 19 3.97 -6.44 -1.05
N ARG A 20 4.31 -6.77 -2.30
CA ARG A 20 5.20 -7.91 -2.60
C ARG A 20 6.56 -7.78 -1.93
N SER A 21 7.13 -6.58 -1.96
CA SER A 21 8.40 -6.29 -1.27
C SER A 21 8.28 -6.41 0.26
N MET A 22 7.12 -6.09 0.85
CA MET A 22 6.87 -6.30 2.28
C MET A 22 6.82 -7.78 2.63
N ASN A 23 6.08 -8.58 1.86
CA ASN A 23 5.96 -10.02 2.11
C ASN A 23 7.33 -10.71 2.02
N GLN A 24 8.14 -10.36 1.02
CA GLN A 24 9.52 -10.83 0.92
C GLN A 24 10.39 -10.38 2.10
N ALA A 25 10.20 -9.15 2.58
CA ALA A 25 10.94 -8.66 3.74
C ALA A 25 10.54 -9.39 5.05
N LEU A 26 9.25 -9.66 5.20
CA LEU A 26 8.64 -10.36 6.33
C LEU A 26 9.02 -11.84 6.38
N THR A 27 9.27 -12.46 5.22
CA THR A 27 9.67 -13.86 5.11
C THR A 27 11.19 -14.06 5.06
N GLY A 28 11.95 -13.05 4.61
CA GLY A 28 13.39 -13.18 4.33
C GLY A 28 14.38 -12.55 5.33
N TYR A 29 13.98 -11.64 6.23
CA TYR A 29 14.92 -10.92 7.12
C TYR A 29 14.75 -11.25 8.61
N SER A 30 15.76 -10.97 9.45
CA SER A 30 15.66 -11.14 10.91
C SER A 30 14.66 -10.16 11.54
N ILE A 31 14.09 -10.53 12.69
CA ILE A 31 13.00 -9.81 13.40
C ILE A 31 13.26 -8.29 13.51
N THR A 32 14.51 -7.87 13.74
CA THR A 32 14.88 -6.47 13.90
C THR A 32 14.84 -5.67 12.59
N ALA A 33 15.28 -6.27 11.47
CA ALA A 33 15.19 -5.67 10.15
C ALA A 33 13.73 -5.61 9.65
N LYS A 34 12.90 -6.59 10.06
CA LYS A 34 11.45 -6.57 9.83
C LYS A 34 10.82 -5.32 10.43
N HIS A 35 11.09 -4.96 11.68
CA HIS A 35 10.45 -3.79 12.31
C HIS A 35 10.74 -2.45 11.59
N THR A 36 11.99 -2.19 11.18
CA THR A 36 12.34 -0.96 10.47
C THR A 36 11.73 -0.91 9.06
N ILE A 37 11.77 -2.03 8.33
CA ILE A 37 11.21 -2.11 6.98
C ILE A 37 9.68 -2.03 7.04
N ILE A 38 9.03 -2.76 7.95
CA ILE A 38 7.59 -2.70 8.19
C ILE A 38 7.16 -1.29 8.58
N SER A 39 7.89 -0.61 9.47
CA SER A 39 7.55 0.74 9.91
C SER A 39 7.63 1.77 8.78
N ASN A 40 8.66 1.70 7.93
CA ASN A 40 8.74 2.55 6.74
C ASN A 40 7.60 2.25 5.76
N LYS A 41 7.23 0.98 5.61
CA LYS A 41 6.14 0.58 4.71
C LYS A 41 4.77 1.02 5.23
N TYR A 42 4.54 1.01 6.54
CA TYR A 42 3.34 1.60 7.15
C TYR A 42 3.28 3.11 6.96
N LYS A 43 4.40 3.84 7.08
CA LYS A 43 4.44 5.28 6.77
C LYS A 43 4.08 5.57 5.31
N THR A 44 4.56 4.74 4.39
CA THR A 44 4.19 4.84 2.98
C THR A 44 2.71 4.54 2.76
N LEU A 45 2.16 3.54 3.45
CA LEU A 45 0.74 3.19 3.40
C LEU A 45 -0.15 4.35 3.91
N ASP A 46 0.28 4.98 5.01
CA ASP A 46 -0.39 6.12 5.65
C ASP A 46 -0.41 7.36 4.73
N MET A 47 0.71 7.62 4.05
CA MET A 47 0.79 8.68 3.04
C MET A 47 -0.20 8.44 1.88
N TYR A 48 -0.34 7.19 1.43
CA TYR A 48 -1.29 6.85 0.37
C TYR A 48 -2.75 6.88 0.85
N HIS A 49 -2.99 6.53 2.11
CA HIS A 49 -4.30 6.67 2.74
C HIS A 49 -4.75 8.14 2.76
N GLU A 50 -3.89 9.07 3.19
CA GLU A 50 -4.20 10.50 3.20
C GLU A 50 -4.46 11.06 1.78
N GLN A 51 -3.72 10.58 0.79
CA GLN A 51 -3.97 10.96 -0.61
C GLN A 51 -5.30 10.41 -1.13
N LEU A 52 -5.62 9.15 -0.84
CA LEU A 52 -6.90 8.53 -1.23
C LEU A 52 -8.07 9.23 -0.55
N LYS A 53 -7.94 9.55 0.74
CA LYS A 53 -8.96 10.27 1.50
C LYS A 53 -9.32 11.61 0.86
N GLY A 54 -8.36 12.32 0.30
CA GLY A 54 -8.59 13.58 -0.44
C GLY A 54 -9.32 13.42 -1.78
N ILE A 55 -9.37 12.20 -2.34
CA ILE A 55 -9.90 11.94 -3.69
C ILE A 55 -11.24 11.20 -3.62
N VAL A 56 -11.34 10.14 -2.82
CA VAL A 56 -12.50 9.23 -2.75
C VAL A 56 -13.25 9.32 -1.42
N GLY A 57 -12.74 10.10 -0.47
CA GLY A 57 -13.26 10.15 0.88
C GLY A 57 -12.76 9.00 1.76
N GLU A 58 -12.91 9.17 3.06
CA GLU A 58 -12.25 8.34 4.07
C GLU A 58 -12.70 6.87 4.05
N HIS A 59 -13.98 6.61 3.83
CA HIS A 59 -14.52 5.24 3.85
C HIS A 59 -13.97 4.39 2.70
N GLU A 60 -13.95 4.95 1.49
CA GLU A 60 -13.50 4.27 0.28
C GLU A 60 -11.97 4.14 0.26
N ALA A 61 -11.25 5.11 0.84
CA ALA A 61 -9.80 5.03 1.05
C ALA A 61 -9.41 3.85 1.96
N ILE A 62 -10.12 3.65 3.07
CA ILE A 62 -9.87 2.54 4.02
C ILE A 62 -10.15 1.19 3.35
N GLU A 63 -11.25 1.06 2.62
CA GLU A 63 -11.62 -0.20 1.95
C GLU A 63 -10.57 -0.64 0.91
N ILE A 64 -10.04 0.31 0.14
CA ILE A 64 -8.96 0.07 -0.83
C ILE A 64 -7.70 -0.42 -0.13
N ILE A 65 -7.27 0.25 0.94
CA ILE A 65 -6.06 -0.11 1.71
C ILE A 65 -6.19 -1.53 2.30
N CYS A 66 -7.31 -1.83 2.97
CA CYS A 66 -7.55 -3.12 3.61
C CYS A 66 -7.61 -4.26 2.60
N THR A 67 -8.25 -4.04 1.44
CA THR A 67 -8.35 -5.05 0.38
C THR A 67 -6.97 -5.38 -0.20
N SER A 68 -6.16 -4.36 -0.51
CA SER A 68 -4.81 -4.55 -1.03
C SER A 68 -3.87 -5.23 -0.03
N TYR A 69 -3.97 -4.89 1.26
CA TYR A 69 -3.17 -5.55 2.29
C TYR A 69 -3.50 -7.05 2.41
N ASN A 70 -4.79 -7.39 2.47
CA ASN A 70 -5.25 -8.78 2.64
C ASN A 70 -4.93 -9.68 1.44
N GLN A 71 -4.79 -9.13 0.23
CA GLN A 71 -4.45 -9.89 -0.96
C GLN A 71 -2.97 -10.28 -1.01
N GLU A 72 -2.08 -9.43 -0.50
CA GLU A 72 -0.63 -9.56 -0.71
C GLU A 72 0.14 -10.00 0.53
N VAL A 73 -0.40 -9.74 1.73
CA VAL A 73 0.22 -10.09 3.02
C VAL A 73 -0.65 -11.16 3.68
N ARG A 74 -0.30 -12.42 3.44
CA ARG A 74 -0.98 -13.60 4.01
C ARG A 74 0.00 -14.46 4.79
#